data_AF-A0AAW8EGJ2-F1
#
_entry.id   AF-A0AAW8EGJ2-F1
#
_cell.length_a   1.000
_cell.length_b   1.000
_cell.length_c   1.000
_cell.angle_alpha   90.00
_cell.angle_beta   90.00
_cell.angle_gamma   90.00
#
_symmetry.space_group_name_H-M   'P 1'
#
loop_
_entity.id
_entity.type
_entity.pdbx_description
1 polymer ?
#
loop_
_entity_poly.entity_id
_entity_poly.type
_entity_poly.pdbx_seq_one_letter_code
_entity_poly.pdbx_strand_id
1 'polypeptide(L)'
;MSKSDEELERFDINSTANQKILFEEMRRSFLTFGPISKENIINGLSYVLADFSNDSLWRSAIPHDLPLNRVADRRGYLEGILFALNIPPYSTNVDDFVLIDEIGPSGLDYST
;
A
#
# COMPACT_ATOMS: atom_id res chain seq x y z
N MET A 1 -8.86 5.24 -18.24
CA MET A 1 -9.69 6.46 -18.27
C MET A 1 -9.46 7.18 -16.95
N SER A 2 -9.13 8.48 -16.96
CA SER A 2 -9.11 9.24 -15.72
C SER A 2 -10.55 9.41 -15.23
N LYS A 3 -10.78 9.19 -13.94
CA LYS A 3 -12.07 9.53 -13.30
C LYS A 3 -12.24 11.05 -13.31
N SER A 4 -13.48 11.54 -13.37
CA SER A 4 -13.72 12.97 -13.19
C SER A 4 -13.50 13.37 -11.73
N ASP A 5 -13.23 14.66 -11.49
CA ASP A 5 -13.04 15.18 -10.13
C ASP A 5 -14.28 14.95 -9.26
N GLU A 6 -15.49 15.03 -9.84
CA GLU A 6 -16.77 14.76 -9.16
C GLU A 6 -16.94 13.27 -8.78
N GLU A 7 -16.39 12.35 -9.56
CA GLU A 7 -16.36 10.92 -9.22
C GLU A 7 -15.37 10.63 -8.09
N LEU A 8 -14.28 11.39 -8.03
CA LEU A 8 -13.28 11.30 -6.95
C LEU A 8 -13.80 11.91 -5.64
N GLU A 9 -14.56 13.01 -5.69
CA GLU A 9 -15.21 13.60 -4.51
C GLU A 9 -16.16 12.62 -3.82
N ARG A 10 -16.87 11.79 -4.61
CA ARG A 10 -17.81 10.79 -4.10
C ARG A 10 -17.16 9.45 -3.77
N PHE A 11 -15.85 9.32 -3.96
CA PHE A 11 -15.16 8.05 -3.71
C PHE A 11 -15.07 7.77 -2.20
N ASP A 12 -15.81 6.75 -1.76
CA ASP A 12 -15.69 6.20 -0.41
C ASP A 12 -14.73 5.01 -0.41
N ILE A 13 -13.59 5.17 0.27
CA ILE A 13 -12.56 4.14 0.44
C ILE A 13 -13.05 2.95 1.27
N ASN A 14 -14.12 3.08 2.06
CA ASN A 14 -14.66 1.98 2.86
C ASN A 14 -15.68 1.12 2.09
N SER A 15 -16.14 1.60 0.94
CA SER A 15 -17.02 0.83 0.08
C SER A 15 -16.24 -0.33 -0.56
N THR A 16 -16.71 -1.56 -0.35
CA THR A 16 -16.12 -2.77 -0.93
C THR A 16 -16.02 -2.69 -2.45
N ALA A 17 -17.01 -2.09 -3.13
CA ALA A 17 -16.99 -1.92 -4.57
C ALA A 17 -15.86 -0.97 -5.03
N ASN A 18 -15.65 0.11 -4.27
CA ASN A 18 -14.61 1.09 -4.54
C ASN A 18 -13.21 0.53 -4.24
N GLN A 19 -13.05 -0.22 -3.14
CA GLN A 19 -11.81 -0.92 -2.85
C GLN A 19 -11.46 -1.94 -3.92
N LYS A 20 -12.43 -2.71 -4.41
CA LYS A 20 -12.20 -3.65 -5.50
C LYS A 20 -11.64 -2.95 -6.75
N ILE A 21 -12.26 -1.85 -7.18
CA ILE A 21 -11.79 -1.06 -8.32
C ILE A 21 -10.37 -0.53 -8.06
N LEU A 22 -10.13 0.03 -6.87
CA LEU A 22 -8.81 0.55 -6.49
C LEU A 22 -7.74 -0.53 -6.54
N PHE A 23 -8.01 -1.70 -5.96
CA PHE A 23 -7.07 -2.81 -5.90
C PHE A 23 -6.78 -3.40 -7.29
N GLU A 24 -7.77 -3.43 -8.18
CA GLU A 24 -7.57 -3.82 -9.58
C GLU A 24 -6.63 -2.84 -10.32
N GLU A 25 -6.79 -1.53 -10.10
CA GLU A 25 -5.87 -0.52 -10.67
C GLU A 25 -4.46 -0.60 -10.06
N MET A 26 -4.36 -0.81 -8.75
CA MET A 26 -3.07 -1.04 -8.07
C MET A 26 -2.36 -2.26 -8.64
N ARG A 27 -3.08 -3.38 -8.80
CA ARG A 27 -2.55 -4.60 -9.44
C ARG A 27 -2.08 -4.33 -10.85
N ARG A 28 -2.86 -3.59 -11.66
CA ARG A 28 -2.49 -3.27 -13.04
C ARG A 28 -1.18 -2.49 -13.10
N SER A 29 -1.03 -1.48 -12.25
CA SER A 29 0.21 -0.70 -12.14
C SER A 29 1.37 -1.56 -11.63
N PHE A 30 1.14 -2.36 -10.58
CA PHE A 30 2.12 -3.26 -10.00
C PHE A 30 2.71 -4.22 -11.03
N LEU A 31 1.89 -4.76 -11.93
CA LEU A 31 2.34 -5.69 -12.97
C LEU A 31 3.37 -5.07 -13.94
N THR A 32 3.38 -3.75 -14.11
CA THR A 32 4.33 -3.04 -14.98
C THR A 32 5.72 -2.89 -14.38
N PHE A 33 5.87 -3.09 -13.07
CA PHE A 33 7.15 -2.92 -12.39
C PHE A 33 8.10 -4.10 -12.61
N GLY A 34 9.41 -3.82 -12.50
CA GLY A 34 10.46 -4.83 -12.48
C GLY A 34 10.43 -5.69 -11.21
N PRO A 35 11.13 -6.84 -11.20
CA PRO A 35 11.08 -7.79 -10.09
C PRO A 35 11.51 -7.19 -8.74
N ILE A 36 12.60 -6.40 -8.72
CA ILE A 36 13.10 -5.74 -7.50
C ILE A 36 12.07 -4.77 -6.93
N SER A 37 11.48 -3.92 -7.78
CA SER A 37 10.46 -2.97 -7.34
C SER A 37 9.22 -3.67 -6.80
N LYS A 38 8.82 -4.80 -7.42
CA LYS A 38 7.70 -5.62 -6.94
C LYS A 38 7.98 -6.19 -5.55
N GLU A 39 9.16 -6.76 -5.35
CA GLU A 39 9.61 -7.28 -4.05
C GLU A 39 9.61 -6.18 -2.98
N ASN A 40 10.18 -5.01 -3.28
CA ASN A 40 10.20 -3.87 -2.35
C ASN A 40 8.79 -3.40 -1.96
N ILE A 41 7.86 -3.31 -2.91
CA ILE A 41 6.46 -2.95 -2.64
C ILE A 41 5.81 -3.98 -1.72
N ILE A 42 6.01 -5.27 -2.00
CA ILE A 42 5.46 -6.35 -1.17
C ILE A 42 6.01 -6.28 0.25
N ASN A 43 7.32 -6.15 0.38
CA ASN A 43 7.98 -6.08 1.68
C ASN A 43 7.52 -4.86 2.47
N GLY A 44 7.45 -3.68 1.84
CA GLY A 44 6.94 -2.46 2.46
C GLY A 44 5.50 -2.59 2.94
N LEU A 45 4.59 -3.13 2.11
CA LEU A 45 3.20 -3.35 2.51
C LEU A 45 3.06 -4.38 3.64
N SER A 46 3.91 -5.43 3.64
CA SER A 46 3.92 -6.45 4.68
C SER A 46 4.45 -5.90 6.01
N TYR A 47 5.45 -5.02 5.96
CA TYR A 47 5.95 -4.30 7.13
C TYR A 47 4.88 -3.37 7.71
N VAL A 48 4.19 -2.59 6.87
CA VAL A 48 3.06 -1.74 7.31
C VAL A 48 1.92 -2.59 7.86
N LEU A 49 1.65 -3.78 7.31
CA LEU A 49 0.65 -4.70 7.86
C LEU A 49 1.04 -5.23 9.24
N ALA A 50 2.32 -5.41 9.51
CA ALA A 50 2.77 -5.89 10.82
C ALA A 50 2.65 -4.81 11.92
N ASP A 51 2.68 -3.52 11.56
CA ASP A 51 2.45 -2.38 12.46
C ASP A 51 1.45 -1.35 11.88
N PHE A 52 0.26 -1.81 11.52
CA PHE A 52 -0.76 -0.97 10.87
C PHE A 52 -1.38 0.10 11.81
N SER A 53 -1.09 0.01 13.10
CA SER A 53 -1.45 1.00 14.11
C SER A 53 -0.57 2.26 14.06
N ASN A 54 0.63 2.15 13.50
CA ASN A 54 1.55 3.28 13.40
C ASN A 54 1.14 4.23 12.27
N ASP A 55 0.70 5.43 12.64
CA ASP A 55 0.18 6.42 11.68
C ASP A 55 1.24 6.90 10.67
N SER A 56 2.54 6.92 11.02
CA SER A 56 3.58 7.32 10.07
C SER A 56 3.76 6.26 8.98
N LEU A 57 3.83 4.99 9.37
CA LEU A 57 3.93 3.85 8.44
C LEU A 57 2.66 3.68 7.61
N TRP A 58 1.49 3.81 8.26
CA TRP A 58 0.20 3.76 7.60
C TRP A 58 0.06 4.81 6.50
N ARG A 59 0.60 6.03 6.72
CA ARG A 59 0.53 7.11 5.74
C ARG A 59 1.19 6.78 4.40
N SER A 60 2.21 5.94 4.43
CA SER A 60 2.97 5.49 3.26
C SER A 60 2.22 4.45 2.41
N ALA A 61 1.19 3.80 2.97
CA ALA A 61 0.41 2.76 2.29
C ALA A 61 -0.91 3.26 1.67
N ILE A 62 -1.28 4.52 1.87
CA ILE A 62 -2.51 5.11 1.33
C ILE A 62 -2.23 6.33 0.42
N PRO A 63 -3.08 6.58 -0.58
CA PRO A 63 -3.00 7.78 -1.42
C PRO A 63 -2.89 9.07 -0.60
N HIS A 64 -2.04 10.00 -1.03
CA HIS A 64 -1.76 11.19 -0.23
C HIS A 64 -2.94 12.12 0.00
N ASP A 65 -3.93 12.09 -0.90
CA ASP A 65 -5.11 12.94 -0.83
C ASP A 65 -6.21 12.34 0.08
N LEU A 66 -5.97 11.18 0.70
CA LEU A 66 -6.90 10.55 1.63
C LEU A 66 -6.52 10.82 3.10
N PRO A 67 -7.50 11.22 3.96
CA PRO A 67 -7.27 11.34 5.40
C PRO A 67 -6.92 10.00 6.05
N LEU A 68 -5.98 10.03 7.02
CA LEU A 68 -5.51 8.85 7.76
C LEU A 68 -6.61 8.06 8.48
N ASN A 69 -7.65 8.76 8.94
CA ASN A 69 -8.79 8.21 9.66
C ASN A 69 -9.93 7.74 8.75
N ARG A 70 -9.80 7.91 7.42
CA ARG A 70 -10.89 7.61 6.49
C ARG A 70 -11.03 6.12 6.22
N VAL A 71 -10.01 5.31 6.45
CA VAL A 71 -10.08 3.84 6.32
C VAL A 71 -10.45 3.23 7.67
N ALA A 72 -11.66 2.69 7.75
CA ALA A 72 -12.24 2.14 8.98
C ALA A 72 -11.54 0.84 9.42
N ASP A 73 -11.18 -0.02 8.46
CA ASP A 73 -10.45 -1.27 8.70
C ASP A 73 -9.11 -1.25 7.97
N ARG A 74 -8.08 -0.70 8.63
CA ARG A 74 -6.72 -0.58 8.07
C ARG A 74 -6.11 -1.94 7.77
N ARG A 75 -6.33 -2.92 8.65
CA ARG A 75 -5.80 -4.28 8.50
C ARG A 75 -6.44 -4.97 7.30
N GLY A 76 -7.77 -5.02 7.24
CA GLY A 76 -8.49 -5.65 6.12
C GLY A 76 -8.19 -4.97 4.78
N TYR A 77 -7.98 -3.65 4.79
CA TYR A 77 -7.54 -2.91 3.61
C TYR A 77 -6.16 -3.38 3.10
N LEU A 78 -5.16 -3.48 3.97
CA LEU A 78 -3.80 -3.95 3.59
C LEU A 78 -3.80 -5.42 3.15
N GLU A 79 -4.51 -6.28 3.88
CA GLU A 79 -4.71 -7.68 3.49
C GLU A 79 -5.37 -7.78 2.10
N GLY A 80 -6.35 -6.90 1.82
CA GLY A 80 -7.00 -6.79 0.52
C GLY A 80 -6.07 -6.37 -0.61
N ILE A 81 -5.16 -5.41 -0.37
CA ILE A 81 -4.13 -5.02 -1.34
C ILE A 81 -3.21 -6.21 -1.62
N LEU A 82 -2.62 -6.80 -0.57
CA LEU A 82 -1.67 -7.91 -0.72
C LEU A 82 -2.30 -9.10 -1.47
N PHE A 83 -3.57 -9.41 -1.16
CA PHE A 83 -4.33 -10.41 -1.88
C PHE A 83 -4.51 -10.05 -3.37
N ALA A 84 -4.87 -8.79 -3.68
CA ALA A 84 -5.04 -8.35 -5.06
C ALA A 84 -3.73 -8.37 -5.88
N LEU A 85 -2.60 -8.12 -5.21
CA LEU A 85 -1.25 -8.28 -5.79
C LEU A 85 -0.85 -9.75 -5.99
N ASN A 86 -1.74 -10.70 -5.68
CA ASN A 86 -1.67 -12.13 -5.97
C ASN A 86 -0.65 -12.89 -5.11
N ILE A 87 -0.56 -12.55 -3.82
CA ILE A 87 0.32 -13.18 -2.83
C ILE A 87 -0.51 -14.16 -1.99
N PRO A 88 -0.08 -15.43 -1.80
CA PRO A 88 -0.64 -16.28 -0.74
C PRO A 88 -0.33 -15.67 0.64
N PRO A 89 -1.20 -15.82 1.65
CA PRO A 89 -1.00 -15.17 2.95
C PRO A 89 0.33 -15.64 3.56
N TYR A 90 1.32 -14.73 3.58
CA TYR A 90 2.57 -14.92 4.30
C TYR A 90 2.41 -14.37 5.72
N SER A 91 2.83 -15.16 6.70
CA SER A 91 3.05 -14.68 8.06
C SER A 91 4.39 -13.96 8.07
N THR A 92 4.41 -12.64 7.89
CA THR A 92 5.62 -11.82 7.98
C THR A 92 5.81 -11.30 9.41
N ASN A 93 6.98 -11.55 10.01
CA ASN A 93 7.38 -10.94 11.28
C ASN A 93 8.06 -9.60 11.00
N VAL A 94 7.85 -8.60 11.87
CA VAL A 94 8.54 -7.29 11.81
C VAL A 94 10.06 -7.47 11.83
N ASP A 95 10.55 -8.47 12.56
CA ASP A 95 11.97 -8.80 12.66
C ASP A 95 12.59 -9.30 11.33
N ASP A 96 11.76 -9.69 10.36
CA ASP A 96 12.21 -10.15 9.04
C ASP A 96 12.59 -8.97 8.12
N PHE A 97 12.28 -7.73 8.51
CA PHE A 97 12.54 -6.53 7.71
C PHE A 97 13.70 -5.72 8.27
N VAL A 98 14.71 -5.48 7.44
CA VAL A 98 15.76 -4.50 7.71
C VAL A 98 15.37 -3.19 7.03
N LEU A 99 15.02 -2.18 7.83
CA LEU A 99 14.85 -0.81 7.35
C LEU A 99 16.24 -0.30 6.91
N ILE A 100 16.42 -0.06 5.62
CA ILE A 100 17.66 0.52 5.10
C ILE A 100 17.46 2.04 5.15
N ASP A 101 18.17 2.73 6.04
CA ASP A 101 18.09 4.18 6.23
C ASP A 101 19.10 4.96 5.36
N GLU A 102 19.91 4.25 4.56
CA GLU A 102 20.99 4.86 3.78
C GLU A 102 20.49 5.38 2.43
N ILE A 103 20.85 6.64 2.13
CA ILE A 103 20.74 7.19 0.77
C ILE A 103 21.72 6.41 -0.11
N GLY A 104 21.19 5.48 -0.91
CA GLY A 104 21.97 4.78 -1.92
C GLY A 104 22.60 5.76 -2.92
N PRO A 105 23.65 5.37 -3.67
CA PRO A 105 24.37 6.26 -4.60
C PRO A 105 23.50 6.89 -5.70
N SER A 106 22.25 6.46 -5.85
CA SER A 106 21.22 7.02 -6.74
C SER A 106 20.30 8.07 -6.09
N GLY A 107 20.52 8.47 -4.83
CA GLY A 107 19.77 9.55 -4.19
C GLY A 107 18.35 9.20 -3.75
N LEU A 108 18.05 7.91 -3.52
CA LEU A 108 16.76 7.50 -2.97
C LEU A 108 16.89 7.35 -1.45
N ASP A 109 16.13 8.17 -0.73
CA ASP A 109 16.02 8.22 0.73
C ASP A 109 14.93 7.26 1.19
N TYR A 110 15.28 6.40 2.15
CA TYR A 110 14.44 5.34 2.69
C TYR A 110 14.18 5.52 4.20
N SER A 111 14.43 6.73 4.72
CA SER A 111 14.30 7.09 6.13
C SER A 111 12.88 7.49 6.55
N THR A 112 12.30 6.79 7.52
CA THR A 112 11.49 7.34 8.64
C THR A 112 11.47 6.38 9.82
#